data_AF-A0A7S2MI98-F1
#
_entry.id   AF-A0A7S2MI98-F1
#
_cell.length_a   1.000
_cell.length_b   1.000
_cell.length_c   1.000
_cell.angle_alpha   90.00
_cell.angle_beta   90.00
_cell.angle_gamma   90.00
#
_symmetry.space_group_name_H-M   'P 1'
#
loop_
_entity.id
_entity.type
_entity.pdbx_description
1 polymer ?
#
loop_
_entity_poly.entity_id
_entity_poly.type
_entity_poly.pdbx_seq_one_letter_code
_entity_poly.pdbx_strand_id
1 'polypeptide(L)'
;GAKLTNIYSKQFVAETGDSERQRRFRQVFSKNMTEVSDPQVTEYVGECFTKITFTPDFQKFGMRGLDSDIVSLMRKRVYDVAGTTPSNVNVFLNGQRVPVANYKEYCSLY
;
A
#
# COMPACT_ATOMS: atom_id res chain seq x y z
N GLY A 1 6.09 -8.14 8.46
CA GLY A 1 5.57 -7.35 7.33
C GLY A 1 5.43 -5.88 7.71
N ALA A 2 4.21 -5.43 8.05
CA ALA A 2 3.89 -4.00 8.21
C ALA A 2 4.83 -3.19 9.13
N LYS A 3 5.25 -3.73 10.28
CA LYS A 3 6.18 -3.05 11.19
C LYS A 3 7.56 -2.82 10.56
N LEU A 4 8.05 -3.78 9.77
CA LEU A 4 9.32 -3.62 9.05
C LEU A 4 9.22 -2.50 8.01
N THR A 5 8.12 -2.45 7.24
CA THR A 5 7.87 -1.35 6.30
C THR A 5 7.86 0.00 7.02
N ASN A 6 7.26 0.07 8.22
CA ASN A 6 7.24 1.27 9.04
C ASN A 6 8.65 1.67 9.53
N ILE A 7 9.43 0.74 10.07
CA ILE A 7 10.82 0.97 10.50
C ILE A 7 11.69 1.48 9.34
N TYR A 8 11.49 1.00 8.13
CA TYR A 8 12.23 1.46 6.95
C TYR A 8 11.58 2.65 6.22
N SER A 9 10.66 3.38 6.87
CA SER A 9 10.00 4.55 6.29
C SER A 9 10.30 5.82 7.10
N LYS A 10 10.44 6.95 6.39
CA LYS A 10 10.48 8.29 7.03
C LYS A 10 9.12 8.69 7.58
N GLN A 11 8.07 8.30 6.87
CA GLN A 11 6.69 8.50 7.26
C GLN A 11 5.88 7.27 6.86
N PHE A 12 5.01 6.81 7.75
CA PHE A 12 4.07 5.72 7.52
C PHE A 12 2.72 6.11 8.11
N VAL A 13 1.66 6.02 7.32
CA VAL A 13 0.29 6.37 7.71
C VAL A 13 -0.56 5.12 7.58
N ALA A 14 -1.14 4.71 8.71
CA ALA A 14 -2.17 3.70 8.77
C ALA A 14 -3.53 4.39 8.84
N GLU A 15 -4.40 4.10 7.89
CA GLU A 15 -5.75 4.63 7.85
C GLU A 15 -6.75 3.51 7.60
N THR A 16 -7.85 3.51 8.34
CA THR A 16 -8.90 2.51 8.16
C THR A 16 -10.26 3.13 8.44
N GLY A 17 -11.25 2.80 7.63
CA GLY A 17 -12.65 3.13 7.84
C GLY A 17 -13.42 1.88 8.24
N ASP A 18 -14.19 1.95 9.31
CA ASP A 18 -15.05 0.88 9.81
C ASP A 18 -16.51 1.36 9.72
N SER A 19 -17.29 0.70 8.86
CA SER A 19 -18.69 1.04 8.63
C SER A 19 -19.61 0.62 9.76
N GLU A 20 -19.27 -0.44 10.50
CA GLU A 20 -20.08 -0.94 11.63
C GLU A 20 -19.99 0.02 12.81
N ARG A 21 -18.77 0.49 13.10
CA ARG A 21 -18.52 1.47 14.17
C ARG A 21 -18.76 2.91 13.74
N GLN A 22 -18.91 3.15 12.43
CA GLN A 22 -18.97 4.47 11.80
C GLN A 22 -17.81 5.38 12.23
N ARG A 23 -16.61 4.78 12.33
CA ARG A 23 -15.38 5.49 12.72
C ARG A 23 -14.30 5.30 11.67
N ARG A 24 -13.56 6.37 11.42
CA ARG A 24 -12.29 6.34 10.68
C ARG A 24 -11.15 6.57 11.65
N PHE A 25 -10.17 5.69 11.58
CA PHE A 25 -8.93 5.78 12.32
C PHE A 25 -7.81 6.19 11.38
N ARG A 26 -6.98 7.14 11.81
CA ARG A 26 -5.77 7.55 11.10
C ARG A 26 -4.65 7.78 12.11
N GLN A 27 -3.51 7.12 11.90
CA GLN A 27 -2.32 7.32 12.72
C GLN A 27 -1.08 7.46 11.85
N VAL A 28 -0.22 8.41 12.22
CA VAL A 28 1.02 8.71 11.51
C VAL A 28 2.19 8.28 12.38
N PHE A 29 3.09 7.51 11.78
CA PHE A 29 4.39 7.13 12.32
C PHE A 29 5.46 7.86 11.52
N SER A 30 6.50 8.30 12.20
CA SER A 30 7.63 9.00 11.57
C SER A 30 8.94 8.58 12.20
N LYS A 31 10.05 8.96 11.54
CA LYS A 31 11.42 8.63 11.97
C LYS A 31 11.58 7.15 12.27
N ASN A 32 11.34 6.29 11.28
CA ASN A 32 11.59 4.86 11.41
C ASN A 32 10.81 4.21 12.57
N MET A 33 9.56 4.65 12.76
CA MET A 33 8.64 4.19 13.81
C MET A 33 8.98 4.64 15.24
N THR A 34 10.00 5.50 15.45
CA THR A 34 10.32 6.00 16.81
C THR A 34 9.36 7.09 17.28
N GLU A 35 8.75 7.82 16.34
CA GLU A 35 7.78 8.87 16.65
C GLU A 35 6.39 8.46 16.15
N VAL A 36 5.41 8.58 17.03
CA VAL A 36 4.02 8.18 16.77
C VAL A 36 3.12 9.36 17.11
N SER A 37 2.28 9.78 16.16
CA SER A 37 1.27 10.79 16.41
C SER A 37 0.13 10.23 17.26
N ASP A 38 -0.60 11.12 17.93
CA ASP A 38 -1.89 10.76 18.49
C ASP A 38 -2.81 10.21 17.39
N PRO A 39 -3.59 9.16 17.69
CA PRO A 39 -4.54 8.60 16.75
C PRO A 39 -5.69 9.59 16.51
N GLN A 40 -5.98 9.87 15.25
CA GLN A 40 -7.14 10.65 14.84
C GLN A 40 -8.30 9.70 14.60
N VAL A 41 -9.33 9.80 15.43
CA VAL A 41 -10.57 9.04 15.28
C VAL A 41 -11.70 10.01 14.95
N THR A 42 -12.27 9.89 13.76
CA THR A 42 -13.38 10.74 13.30
C THR A 42 -14.59 9.90 12.95
N GLU A 43 -15.76 10.52 12.83
CA GLU A 43 -16.92 9.87 12.23
C GLU A 43 -16.67 9.51 10.76
N TYR A 44 -17.27 8.41 10.32
CA TYR A 44 -17.12 7.91 8.97
C TYR A 44 -18.38 7.18 8.52
N VAL A 45 -18.88 7.54 7.35
CA VAL A 45 -19.98 6.88 6.67
C VAL A 45 -19.49 6.50 5.28
N GLY A 46 -19.39 5.20 5.02
CA GLY A 46 -18.87 4.64 3.78
C GLY A 46 -18.53 3.17 3.95
N GLU A 47 -18.00 2.54 2.90
CA GLU A 47 -17.57 1.14 2.94
C GLU A 47 -16.31 0.95 3.80
N CYS A 48 -16.14 -0.24 4.38
CA CYS A 48 -14.92 -0.60 5.09
C CYS A 48 -13.70 -0.53 4.17
N PHE A 49 -12.63 0.11 4.62
CA PHE A 49 -11.38 0.15 3.87
C PHE A 49 -10.18 0.15 4.80
N THR A 50 -9.04 -0.28 4.27
CA THR A 50 -7.73 -0.07 4.88
C THR A 50 -6.80 0.54 3.84
N LYS A 51 -6.14 1.63 4.20
CA LYS A 51 -5.20 2.37 3.36
C LYS A 51 -3.89 2.55 4.10
N ILE A 52 -2.82 2.06 3.49
CA ILE A 52 -1.46 2.26 3.96
C ILE A 52 -0.76 3.21 3.01
N THR A 53 -0.19 4.29 3.54
CA THR A 53 0.63 5.24 2.79
C THR A 53 1.99 5.33 3.47
N PHE A 54 3.09 5.19 2.72
CA PHE A 54 4.42 5.28 3.32
C PHE A 54 5.40 5.94 2.37
N THR A 55 6.41 6.58 2.95
CA THR A 55 7.55 7.16 2.25
C THR A 55 8.80 6.42 2.70
N PRO A 56 9.41 5.59 1.83
CA PRO A 56 10.62 4.84 2.17
C PRO A 56 11.76 5.75 2.62
N ASP A 57 12.54 5.27 3.58
CA ASP A 57 13.78 5.94 3.98
C ASP A 57 14.92 5.53 3.05
N PHE A 58 15.00 6.17 1.88
CA PHE A 58 15.99 5.85 0.84
C PHE A 58 17.44 5.84 1.34
N GLN A 59 17.76 6.63 2.36
CA GLN A 59 19.12 6.66 2.94
C GLN A 59 19.53 5.32 3.54
N LYS A 60 18.59 4.59 4.17
CA LYS A 60 18.85 3.25 4.71
C LYS A 60 19.09 2.20 3.62
N PHE A 61 18.69 2.50 2.39
CA PHE A 61 18.88 1.64 1.22
C PHE A 61 20.02 2.11 0.32
N GLY A 62 20.74 3.19 0.69
CA GLY A 62 21.77 3.79 -0.17
C GLY A 62 21.21 4.41 -1.46
N MET A 63 19.92 4.75 -1.48
CA MET A 63 19.20 5.28 -2.64
C MET A 63 18.94 6.79 -2.47
N ARG A 64 18.71 7.49 -3.58
CA ARG A 64 18.24 8.88 -3.59
C ARG A 64 16.75 9.02 -3.83
N GLY A 65 16.11 7.96 -4.29
CA GLY A 65 14.71 7.90 -4.68
C GLY A 65 14.38 6.57 -5.32
N LEU A 66 13.20 6.47 -5.93
CA LEU A 66 12.82 5.30 -6.72
C LEU A 66 13.30 5.50 -8.18
N ASP A 67 14.30 4.72 -8.59
CA ASP A 67 14.75 4.67 -9.99
C ASP A 67 13.82 3.82 -10.88
N SER A 68 14.13 3.77 -12.17
CA SER A 68 13.34 3.00 -13.15
C SER A 68 13.27 1.52 -12.84
N ASP A 69 14.32 0.95 -12.26
CA ASP A 69 14.47 -0.49 -12.08
C ASP A 69 13.60 -0.95 -10.90
N ILE A 70 13.68 -0.24 -9.76
CA ILE A 70 12.83 -0.54 -8.62
C ILE A 70 11.36 -0.25 -8.92
N VAL A 71 11.05 0.82 -9.68
CA VAL A 71 9.69 1.10 -10.10
C VAL A 71 9.17 -0.02 -11.00
N SER A 72 9.97 -0.51 -11.95
CA SER A 72 9.59 -1.62 -12.82
C SER A 72 9.34 -2.90 -12.03
N LEU A 73 10.17 -3.18 -11.03
CA LEU A 73 9.98 -4.34 -10.14
C LEU A 73 8.70 -4.21 -9.30
N MET A 74 8.41 -3.02 -8.74
CA MET A 74 7.17 -2.78 -7.99
C MET A 74 5.95 -2.89 -8.89
N ARG A 75 6.00 -2.34 -10.11
CA ARG A 75 4.93 -2.48 -11.11
C ARG A 75 4.68 -3.94 -11.44
N LYS A 76 5.73 -4.73 -11.71
CA LYS A 76 5.61 -6.18 -11.92
C LYS A 76 4.90 -6.84 -10.73
N ARG A 77 5.27 -6.52 -9.49
CA ARG A 77 4.59 -7.06 -8.30
C ARG A 77 3.09 -6.75 -8.25
N VAL A 78 2.66 -5.60 -8.74
CA VAL A 78 1.22 -5.28 -8.84
C VAL A 78 0.52 -6.18 -9.86
N TYR A 79 1.18 -6.50 -10.98
CA TYR A 79 0.66 -7.48 -11.96
C TYR A 79 0.65 -8.90 -11.39
N ASP A 80 1.69 -9.30 -10.64
CA ASP A 80 1.72 -10.59 -9.95
C ASP A 80 0.50 -10.73 -9.02
N VAL A 81 0.18 -9.68 -8.25
CA VAL A 81 -0.99 -9.67 -7.36
C VAL A 81 -2.27 -9.83 -8.18
N ALA A 82 -2.45 -9.06 -9.26
CA ALA A 82 -3.63 -9.16 -10.11
C ALA A 82 -3.82 -10.57 -10.71
N GLY A 83 -2.73 -11.23 -11.10
CA GLY A 83 -2.77 -12.59 -11.66
C GLY A 83 -2.96 -13.71 -10.63
N THR A 84 -2.58 -13.47 -9.37
CA THR A 84 -2.58 -14.52 -8.33
C THR A 84 -3.73 -14.41 -7.33
N THR A 85 -4.40 -13.26 -7.26
CA THR A 85 -5.63 -13.11 -6.47
C THR A 85 -6.86 -13.68 -7.19
N PRO A 86 -7.92 -14.05 -6.45
CA PRO A 86 -9.19 -14.46 -7.04
C PRO A 86 -9.75 -13.40 -8.01
N SER A 87 -10.47 -13.85 -9.05
CA SER A 87 -10.93 -13.00 -10.16
C SER A 87 -11.95 -11.92 -9.77
N ASN A 88 -12.51 -11.98 -8.56
CA ASN A 88 -13.38 -10.93 -8.02
C ASN A 88 -12.60 -9.77 -7.37
N VAL A 89 -11.27 -9.83 -7.34
CA VAL A 89 -10.40 -8.74 -6.85
C VAL A 89 -9.92 -7.90 -8.02
N ASN A 90 -10.40 -6.66 -8.11
CA ASN A 90 -9.94 -5.71 -9.13
C ASN A 90 -8.72 -4.95 -8.62
N VAL A 91 -7.60 -5.06 -9.34
CA VAL A 91 -6.33 -4.39 -8.99
C VAL A 91 -6.12 -3.16 -9.86
N PHE A 92 -5.70 -2.06 -9.22
CA PHE A 92 -5.43 -0.78 -9.86
C PHE A 92 -4.02 -0.30 -9.56
N LEU A 93 -3.36 0.27 -10.56
CA LEU A 93 -2.06 0.92 -10.46
C LEU A 93 -2.19 2.36 -10.94
N ASN A 94 -1.88 3.34 -10.08
CA ASN A 94 -1.99 4.77 -10.39
C ASN A 94 -3.35 5.17 -10.99
N GLY A 95 -4.44 4.58 -10.49
CA GLY A 95 -5.81 4.84 -10.95
C GLY A 95 -6.23 4.07 -12.21
N GLN A 96 -5.32 3.34 -12.86
CA GLN A 96 -5.62 2.52 -14.03
C GLN A 96 -5.78 1.04 -13.63
N ARG A 97 -6.82 0.39 -14.16
CA ARG A 97 -7.04 -1.05 -13.91
C ARG A 97 -5.96 -1.87 -14.60
N VAL A 98 -5.37 -2.83 -13.89
CA VAL A 98 -4.41 -3.76 -14.45
C VAL A 98 -5.13 -4.72 -15.42
N PRO A 99 -4.69 -4.89 -16.68
CA PRO A 99 -5.38 -5.70 -17.68
C PRO A 99 -5.09 -7.20 -17.52
N VAL A 100 -5.28 -7.74 -16.32
CA VAL A 100 -5.08 -9.15 -15.99
C VAL A 100 -6.23 -9.60 -15.09
N ALA A 101 -7.04 -10.56 -15.55
CA ALA A 101 -8.22 -11.02 -14.80
C ALA A 101 -8.01 -12.36 -14.07
N ASN A 102 -6.97 -13.12 -14.42
CA ASN A 102 -6.72 -14.44 -13.87
C ASN A 102 -5.26 -14.89 -14.12
N TYR A 103 -4.90 -16.00 -13.48
CA TYR A 103 -3.56 -16.58 -13.57
C TYR A 103 -3.15 -16.98 -14.99
N LYS A 104 -4.08 -17.44 -15.83
CA LYS A 104 -3.79 -17.84 -17.21
C LYS A 104 -3.39 -16.64 -18.08
N GLU A 105 -4.13 -15.53 -17.97
CA GLU A 105 -3.80 -14.27 -18.64
C GLU A 105 -2.46 -13.72 -18.15
N TYR A 106 -2.21 -13.76 -16.83
CA TYR A 106 -0.92 -13.38 -16.26
C TYR A 106 0.25 -14.18 -16.85
N CYS A 107 0.12 -15.51 -16.93
CA CYS A 107 1.16 -16.36 -17.53
C CYS A 107 1.39 -16.04 -19.02
N SER A 108 0.39 -15.54 -19.74
CA SER A 108 0.51 -15.20 -21.17
C SER A 108 1.28 -13.90 -21.42
N LEU A 109 1.66 -13.16 -20.37
CA LEU A 109 2.50 -11.96 -20.46
C LEU A 109 4.01 -12.27 -20.52
N TYR A 110 4.39 -13.55 -20.36
CA TYR A 110 5.76 -14.05 -20.36
C TYR A 110 5.94 -15.15 -21.40
#